data_AF-A0A3D0ZV19-F1
#
_entry.id   AF-A0A3D0ZV19-F1
#
_cell.length_a   1.000
_cell.length_b   1.000
_cell.length_c   1.000
_cell.angle_alpha   90.00
_cell.angle_beta   90.00
_cell.angle_gamma   90.00
#
_symmetry.space_group_name_H-M   'P 1'
#
loop_
_entity.id
_entity.type
_entity.pdbx_description
1 polymer ?
#
loop_
_entity_poly.entity_id
_entity_poly.type
_entity_poly.pdbx_seq_one_letter_code
_entity_poly.pdbx_strand_id
1 'polypeptide(L)'
;FDCTASKSSSGVVDDSANTTTTTTADTSTTTTTSTDNPGATQVSNTAPITPGGQQEFALSKVNWLHTNVASWPVTHNLTVNLSGGTICMEWGGTATWPTATIRHTDGTRDIKVNANPWVFVWRNGAWYGGTWEWMTPNGNCKPMRVVEGGHIKRPPLTNWTPASGETLYFMVSSLARAGNLNNYQARTNVVRVVWP
;
A
#
# COMPACT_ATOMS: atom_id res chain seq x y z
N PHE A 1 39.10 -11.39 26.72
CA PHE A 1 38.97 -10.99 28.13
C PHE A 1 37.83 -11.78 28.71
N ASP A 2 38.20 -12.80 29.48
CA ASP A 2 37.32 -13.70 30.20
C ASP A 2 37.17 -13.15 31.62
N CYS A 3 35.96 -13.14 32.18
CA CYS A 3 35.71 -12.94 33.62
C CYS A 3 34.30 -13.44 33.97
N THR A 4 34.28 -14.68 34.46
CA THR A 4 33.18 -15.31 35.20
C THR A 4 33.57 -15.31 36.69
N ALA A 5 32.64 -14.92 37.60
CA ALA A 5 32.50 -15.30 39.03
C ALA A 5 31.77 -14.18 39.79
N SER A 6 30.49 -14.32 40.19
CA SER A 6 29.96 -14.99 41.39
C SER A 6 30.34 -14.33 42.72
N LYS A 7 29.35 -13.91 43.52
CA LYS A 7 29.18 -14.21 44.96
C LYS A 7 27.75 -13.90 45.42
N SER A 8 27.20 -14.87 46.15
CA SER A 8 25.89 -14.94 46.81
C SER A 8 25.94 -14.42 48.25
N SER A 9 24.77 -14.43 48.92
CA SER A 9 24.50 -14.43 50.39
C SER A 9 23.79 -13.16 50.87
N SER A 10 22.74 -13.15 51.69
CA SER A 10 21.82 -14.15 52.24
C SER A 10 20.64 -13.38 52.85
N GLY A 11 19.45 -13.98 52.86
CA GLY A 11 18.27 -13.43 53.52
C GLY A 11 17.19 -14.49 53.58
N VAL A 12 17.41 -15.48 54.44
CA VAL A 12 16.45 -16.53 54.79
C VAL A 12 15.42 -15.98 55.78
N VAL A 13 14.14 -16.20 55.51
CA VAL A 13 13.13 -16.54 56.52
C VAL A 13 12.27 -17.65 55.95
N ASP A 14 12.22 -18.74 56.70
CA ASP A 14 11.55 -19.99 56.42
C ASP A 14 10.31 -20.05 57.33
N ASP A 15 9.15 -20.45 56.81
CA ASP A 15 8.20 -21.22 57.62
C ASP A 15 7.18 -22.00 56.76
N SER A 16 7.45 -23.29 56.66
CA SER A 16 6.53 -24.41 56.92
C SER A 16 5.27 -24.60 56.04
N ALA A 17 5.47 -25.44 55.01
CA ALA A 17 4.71 -26.64 54.64
C ALA A 17 3.17 -26.72 54.82
N ASN A 18 2.46 -26.98 53.71
CA ASN A 18 1.70 -28.24 53.55
C ASN A 18 1.41 -28.55 52.06
N THR A 19 1.42 -29.85 51.77
CA THR A 19 1.40 -30.56 50.50
C THR A 19 0.01 -30.57 49.82
N THR A 20 -0.05 -30.57 48.47
CA THR A 20 -0.66 -31.63 47.61
C THR A 20 -0.94 -31.12 46.18
N THR A 21 -0.46 -31.91 45.23
CA THR A 21 -0.61 -31.89 43.76
C THR A 21 -2.06 -31.80 43.28
N THR A 22 -2.32 -31.12 42.15
CA THR A 22 -3.22 -31.60 41.05
C THR A 22 -3.11 -30.68 39.82
N THR A 23 -2.88 -31.31 38.67
CA THR A 23 -2.91 -30.75 37.31
C THR A 23 -4.35 -30.54 36.84
N THR A 24 -4.72 -29.37 36.32
CA THR A 24 -5.78 -29.26 35.29
C THR A 24 -5.65 -27.94 34.53
N ALA A 25 -5.70 -28.02 33.19
CA ALA A 25 -5.96 -26.90 32.30
C ALA A 25 -7.39 -26.38 32.52
N ASP A 26 -7.62 -25.08 32.47
CA ASP A 26 -8.48 -24.46 31.43
C ASP A 26 -8.61 -22.94 31.57
N THR A 27 -8.84 -22.30 30.42
CA THR A 27 -9.73 -21.14 30.21
C THR A 27 -9.51 -19.87 31.05
N SER A 28 -8.92 -18.84 30.42
CA SER A 28 -9.10 -17.43 30.83
C SER A 28 -10.25 -16.78 30.06
N THR A 29 -11.43 -16.90 30.67
CA THR A 29 -12.63 -16.09 30.45
C THR A 29 -12.29 -14.61 30.67
N THR A 30 -12.45 -13.77 29.65
CA THR A 30 -12.45 -12.31 29.83
C THR A 30 -13.87 -11.86 30.17
N THR A 31 -14.01 -11.33 31.37
CA THR A 31 -15.23 -10.76 31.96
C THR A 31 -15.72 -9.55 31.17
N THR A 32 -16.86 -9.67 30.49
CA THR A 32 -17.66 -8.54 30.01
C THR A 32 -18.64 -8.12 31.10
N THR A 33 -18.49 -6.90 31.60
CA THR A 33 -19.49 -6.24 32.43
C THR A 33 -20.59 -5.70 31.51
N SER A 34 -21.73 -6.36 31.49
CA SER A 34 -22.92 -5.93 30.77
C SER A 34 -23.72 -4.95 31.64
N THR A 35 -23.88 -3.72 31.17
CA THR A 35 -25.03 -2.88 31.53
C THR A 35 -25.91 -2.77 30.29
N ASP A 36 -27.10 -3.36 30.39
CA ASP A 36 -28.09 -3.46 29.32
C ASP A 36 -28.56 -2.09 28.82
N ASN A 37 -28.60 -1.93 27.50
CA ASN A 37 -29.49 -1.00 26.81
C ASN A 37 -29.97 -1.65 25.50
N PRO A 38 -31.26 -1.93 25.31
CA PRO A 38 -31.75 -2.62 24.13
C PRO A 38 -31.99 -1.61 23.01
N GLY A 39 -31.14 -1.58 21.98
CA GLY A 39 -31.46 -0.79 20.79
C GLY A 39 -30.32 -0.26 19.91
N ALA A 40 -29.13 -0.87 19.91
CA ALA A 40 -28.13 -0.54 18.89
C ALA A 40 -27.48 -1.82 18.36
N THR A 41 -27.79 -2.17 17.11
CA THR A 41 -26.99 -3.12 16.33
C THR A 41 -25.60 -2.51 16.16
N GLN A 42 -24.67 -2.81 17.07
CA GLN A 42 -23.26 -2.51 16.85
C GLN A 42 -22.75 -3.45 15.75
N VAL A 43 -22.69 -2.91 14.54
CA VAL A 43 -21.93 -3.52 13.46
C VAL A 43 -20.46 -3.34 13.83
N SER A 44 -19.85 -4.38 14.41
CA SER A 44 -18.41 -4.45 14.59
C SER A 44 -17.75 -4.49 13.22
N ASN A 45 -17.39 -3.32 12.68
CA ASN A 45 -16.61 -3.17 11.45
C ASN A 45 -15.13 -3.50 11.72
N THR A 46 -14.84 -4.74 12.12
CA THR A 46 -13.45 -5.23 12.10
C THR A 46 -13.11 -5.53 10.65
N ALA A 47 -12.50 -4.55 9.97
CA ALA A 47 -12.05 -4.72 8.59
C ALA A 47 -11.10 -5.92 8.48
N PRO A 48 -11.17 -6.72 7.41
CA PRO A 48 -10.26 -7.85 7.22
C PRO A 48 -8.81 -7.36 7.21
N ILE A 49 -8.02 -7.89 8.15
CA ILE A 49 -6.57 -7.67 8.24
C ILE A 49 -5.90 -8.82 7.50
N THR A 50 -5.13 -8.50 6.46
CA THR A 50 -4.31 -9.45 5.71
C THR A 50 -3.06 -9.81 6.53
N PRO A 51 -2.43 -10.98 6.34
CA PRO A 51 -1.17 -11.31 7.00
C PRO A 51 -0.15 -10.17 6.91
N GLY A 52 0.36 -9.71 8.05
CA GLY A 52 1.22 -8.53 8.16
C GLY A 52 0.53 -7.24 8.65
N GLY A 53 -0.73 -7.30 9.08
CA GLY A 53 -1.44 -6.16 9.67
C GLY A 53 -1.90 -5.10 8.67
N GLN A 54 -1.84 -5.41 7.37
CA GLN A 54 -2.34 -4.54 6.31
C GLN A 54 -3.85 -4.68 6.17
N GLN A 55 -4.57 -3.57 6.08
CA GLN A 55 -5.98 -3.61 5.71
C GLN A 55 -6.11 -4.07 4.25
N GLU A 56 -7.15 -4.85 3.94
CA GLU A 56 -7.47 -5.19 2.56
C GLU A 56 -7.55 -3.93 1.66
N PHE A 57 -6.86 -4.00 0.53
CA PHE A 57 -6.81 -2.93 -0.45
C PHE A 57 -8.20 -2.66 -1.04
N ALA A 58 -8.62 -1.40 -0.99
CA ALA A 58 -9.76 -0.89 -1.74
C ALA A 58 -9.52 0.57 -2.11
N LEU A 59 -9.91 0.97 -3.33
CA LEU A 59 -9.73 2.35 -3.81
C LEU A 59 -10.47 3.38 -2.94
N SER A 60 -11.55 2.99 -2.26
CA SER A 60 -12.30 3.81 -1.31
C SER A 60 -11.53 4.11 0.00
N LYS A 61 -10.46 3.38 0.27
CA LYS A 61 -9.61 3.52 1.47
C LYS A 61 -8.26 4.19 1.16
N VAL A 62 -8.03 4.54 -0.09
CA VAL A 62 -6.76 5.13 -0.54
C VAL A 62 -6.72 6.61 -0.20
N ASN A 63 -5.63 7.04 0.41
CA ASN A 63 -5.24 8.45 0.47
C ASN A 63 -4.59 8.82 -0.87
N TRP A 64 -5.32 9.56 -1.69
CA TRP A 64 -4.89 9.94 -3.04
C TRP A 64 -3.93 11.12 -2.99
N LEU A 65 -2.70 10.92 -3.46
CA LEU A 65 -1.65 11.96 -3.50
C LEU A 65 -1.71 12.84 -4.76
N HIS A 66 -2.46 12.39 -5.76
CA HIS A 66 -2.79 13.11 -6.99
C HIS A 66 -4.32 13.06 -7.19
N THR A 67 -4.82 13.47 -8.36
CA THR A 67 -6.27 13.46 -8.65
C THR A 67 -6.91 12.12 -8.27
N ASN A 68 -7.97 12.15 -7.45
CA ASN A 68 -8.68 10.93 -7.10
C ASN A 68 -9.44 10.40 -8.33
N VAL A 69 -9.04 9.21 -8.80
CA VAL A 69 -9.63 8.56 -9.98
C VAL A 69 -10.44 7.31 -9.62
N ALA A 70 -10.75 7.09 -8.33
CA ALA A 70 -11.45 5.88 -7.88
C ALA A 70 -12.78 5.65 -8.61
N SER A 71 -13.52 6.73 -8.88
CA SER A 71 -14.82 6.72 -9.56
C SER A 71 -14.72 6.72 -11.09
N TRP A 72 -13.52 6.86 -11.68
CA TRP A 72 -13.39 6.87 -13.12
C TRP A 72 -13.74 5.49 -13.71
N PRO A 73 -14.37 5.43 -14.89
CA PRO A 73 -14.72 4.18 -15.54
C PRO A 73 -13.52 3.27 -15.77
N VAL A 74 -13.69 1.98 -15.47
CA VAL A 74 -12.75 0.94 -15.88
C VAL A 74 -13.02 0.63 -17.36
N THR A 75 -12.09 0.98 -18.24
CA THR A 75 -12.25 0.79 -19.70
C THR A 75 -11.39 -0.32 -20.27
N HIS A 76 -10.36 -0.74 -19.54
CA HIS A 76 -9.40 -1.75 -19.98
C HIS A 76 -8.92 -2.60 -18.81
N ASN A 77 -8.51 -3.83 -19.11
CA ASN A 77 -7.73 -4.63 -18.17
C ASN A 77 -6.24 -4.23 -18.25
N LEU A 78 -5.57 -4.32 -17.10
CA LEU A 78 -4.14 -4.13 -16.94
C LEU A 78 -3.46 -5.47 -16.66
N THR A 79 -2.33 -5.69 -17.30
CA THR A 79 -1.32 -6.67 -16.92
C THR A 79 -0.06 -5.94 -16.49
N VAL A 80 0.62 -6.40 -15.44
CA VAL A 80 1.90 -5.82 -14.99
C VAL A 80 2.99 -6.88 -15.11
N ASN A 81 3.99 -6.60 -15.93
CA ASN A 81 5.15 -7.47 -16.15
C ASN A 81 6.42 -6.81 -15.60
N LEU A 82 7.13 -7.52 -14.73
CA LEU A 82 8.41 -7.11 -14.18
C LEU A 82 9.51 -8.02 -14.73
N SER A 83 10.45 -7.48 -15.50
CA SER A 83 11.56 -8.25 -16.06
C SER A 83 12.75 -7.35 -16.38
N GLY A 84 13.98 -7.85 -16.15
CA GLY A 84 15.21 -7.14 -16.52
C GLY A 84 15.32 -5.70 -15.99
N GLY A 85 14.80 -5.42 -14.79
CA GLY A 85 14.79 -4.06 -14.22
C GLY A 85 13.79 -3.09 -14.87
N THR A 86 12.84 -3.62 -15.64
CA THR A 86 11.77 -2.88 -16.31
C THR A 86 10.40 -3.30 -15.77
N ILE A 87 9.52 -2.33 -15.61
CA ILE A 87 8.08 -2.52 -15.38
C ILE A 87 7.32 -2.16 -16.65
N CYS A 88 6.57 -3.10 -17.19
CA CYS A 88 5.63 -2.89 -18.28
C CYS A 88 4.21 -2.95 -17.74
N MET A 89 3.48 -1.86 -17.92
CA MET A 89 2.07 -1.73 -17.58
C MET A 89 1.33 -1.93 -18.90
N GLU A 90 0.69 -3.06 -19.13
CA GLU A 90 0.10 -3.41 -20.43
C GLU A 90 -1.42 -3.24 -20.42
N TRP A 91 -1.94 -2.34 -21.26
CA TRP A 91 -3.38 -2.11 -21.41
C TRP A 91 -3.71 -1.62 -22.83
N GLY A 92 -4.96 -1.80 -23.28
CA GLY A 92 -5.39 -1.40 -24.64
C GLY A 92 -5.54 0.11 -24.87
N GLY A 93 -5.44 0.92 -23.81
CA GLY A 93 -5.59 2.37 -23.86
C GLY A 93 -4.33 3.12 -24.31
N THR A 94 -3.20 2.44 -24.49
CA THR A 94 -1.88 3.04 -24.80
C THR A 94 -1.88 3.86 -26.08
N ALA A 95 -2.69 3.48 -27.08
CA ALA A 95 -2.80 4.17 -28.37
C ALA A 95 -4.11 4.96 -28.54
N THR A 96 -5.12 4.70 -27.71
CA THR A 96 -6.51 5.14 -27.96
C THR A 96 -6.96 6.27 -27.04
N TRP A 97 -6.37 6.41 -25.85
CA TRP A 97 -6.71 7.52 -24.96
C TRP A 97 -6.19 8.86 -25.50
N PRO A 98 -6.97 9.95 -25.35
CA PRO A 98 -6.58 11.25 -25.87
C PRO A 98 -5.24 11.74 -25.31
N THR A 99 -4.44 12.36 -26.17
CA THR A 99 -3.13 12.89 -25.81
C THR A 99 -3.21 14.35 -25.39
N ALA A 100 -2.39 14.78 -24.44
CA ALA A 100 -2.09 16.18 -24.18
C ALA A 100 -0.60 16.47 -24.42
N THR A 101 -0.29 17.72 -24.72
CA THR A 101 1.09 18.21 -24.82
C THR A 101 1.49 18.84 -23.50
N ILE A 102 2.63 18.43 -22.95
CA ILE A 102 3.24 19.04 -21.76
C ILE A 102 4.68 19.44 -22.04
N ARG A 103 5.17 20.45 -21.31
CA ARG A 103 6.59 20.79 -21.29
C ARG A 103 7.35 19.71 -20.53
N HIS A 104 8.38 19.13 -21.15
CA HIS A 104 9.25 18.16 -20.50
C HIS A 104 9.96 18.80 -19.30
N THR A 105 10.39 17.98 -18.33
CA THR A 105 10.97 18.47 -17.07
C THR A 105 12.31 19.20 -17.23
N ASP A 106 13.00 19.03 -18.36
CA ASP A 106 14.19 19.82 -18.71
C ASP A 106 13.85 21.25 -19.19
N GLY A 107 12.58 21.55 -19.46
CA GLY A 107 12.13 22.85 -19.94
C GLY A 107 12.43 23.14 -21.41
N THR A 108 13.07 22.23 -22.16
CA THR A 108 13.59 22.52 -23.50
C THR A 108 12.72 22.00 -24.63
N ARG A 109 11.80 21.08 -24.36
CA ARG A 109 10.98 20.42 -25.39
C ARG A 109 9.60 20.04 -24.90
N ASP A 110 8.66 20.00 -25.82
CA ASP A 110 7.31 19.51 -25.55
C ASP A 110 7.21 18.00 -25.82
N ILE A 111 6.38 17.30 -25.04
CA ILE A 111 6.11 15.88 -25.20
C ILE A 111 4.61 15.61 -25.19
N LYS A 112 4.19 14.59 -25.95
CA LYS A 112 2.82 14.07 -25.91
C LYS A 112 2.70 12.98 -24.86
N VAL A 113 1.68 13.09 -24.02
CA VAL A 113 1.39 12.14 -22.95
C VAL A 113 -0.11 11.80 -22.98
N ASN A 114 -0.48 10.59 -22.59
CA ASN A 114 -1.89 10.18 -22.58
C ASN A 114 -2.32 9.42 -21.31
N ALA A 115 -1.36 9.02 -20.47
CA ALA A 115 -1.66 8.26 -19.27
C ALA A 115 -0.69 8.55 -18.12
N ASN A 116 -1.13 8.19 -16.91
CA ASN A 116 -0.29 8.12 -15.73
C ASN A 116 -0.39 6.73 -15.09
N PRO A 117 0.74 6.06 -14.83
CA PRO A 117 0.76 4.86 -14.02
C PRO A 117 0.70 5.23 -12.53
N TRP A 118 -0.04 4.44 -11.78
CA TRP A 118 -0.23 4.55 -10.34
C TRP A 118 0.47 3.41 -9.63
N VAL A 119 0.98 3.71 -8.44
CA VAL A 119 1.35 2.71 -7.44
C VAL A 119 0.59 3.02 -6.16
N PHE A 120 0.11 1.96 -5.49
CA PHE A 120 -0.51 2.05 -4.18
C PHE A 120 0.32 1.27 -3.17
N VAL A 121 0.62 1.94 -2.06
CA VAL A 121 1.60 1.51 -1.06
C VAL A 121 0.94 1.56 0.31
N TRP A 122 1.15 0.51 1.12
CA TRP A 122 0.73 0.51 2.52
C TRP A 122 1.83 1.12 3.38
N ARG A 123 1.54 2.25 4.03
CA ARG A 123 2.48 2.93 4.93
C ARG A 123 1.74 3.45 6.14
N ASN A 124 2.32 3.30 7.32
CA ASN A 124 1.82 3.86 8.58
C ASN A 124 0.32 3.60 8.82
N GLY A 125 -0.13 2.37 8.53
CA GLY A 125 -1.52 1.95 8.75
C GLY A 125 -2.53 2.40 7.70
N ALA A 126 -2.10 2.94 6.55
CA ALA A 126 -3.01 3.36 5.49
C ALA A 126 -2.47 3.09 4.08
N TRP A 127 -3.39 2.98 3.11
CA TRP A 127 -3.05 2.95 1.69
C TRP A 127 -2.83 4.37 1.16
N TYR A 128 -1.75 4.57 0.43
CA TYR A 128 -1.44 5.81 -0.29
C TYR A 128 -1.29 5.51 -1.77
N GLY A 129 -1.89 6.33 -2.63
CA GLY A 129 -1.85 6.16 -4.09
C GLY A 129 -1.25 7.37 -4.77
N GLY A 130 -0.23 7.17 -5.60
CA GLY A 130 0.42 8.25 -6.34
C GLY A 130 0.80 7.85 -7.76
N THR A 131 0.70 8.80 -8.68
CA THR A 131 1.30 8.65 -10.01
C THR A 131 2.81 8.82 -9.92
N TRP A 132 3.58 7.99 -10.61
CA TRP A 132 5.06 8.05 -10.59
C TRP A 132 5.68 8.51 -11.92
N GLU A 133 4.95 8.42 -13.05
CA GLU A 133 5.50 8.81 -14.35
C GLU A 133 4.47 9.47 -15.27
N TRP A 134 4.97 9.98 -16.41
CA TRP A 134 4.14 10.26 -17.58
C TRP A 134 4.33 9.16 -18.62
N MET A 135 3.24 8.66 -19.20
CA MET A 135 3.26 7.73 -20.31
C MET A 135 2.96 8.44 -21.62
N THR A 136 3.78 8.15 -22.63
CA THR A 136 3.58 8.60 -24.00
C THR A 136 2.63 7.63 -24.72
N PRO A 137 1.95 8.07 -25.79
CA PRO A 137 1.21 7.16 -26.65
C PRO A 137 2.11 6.01 -27.12
N ASN A 138 1.56 4.79 -27.10
CA ASN A 138 2.28 3.52 -27.38
C ASN A 138 3.44 3.19 -26.43
N GLY A 139 3.70 4.02 -25.41
CA GLY A 139 4.77 3.82 -24.42
C GLY A 139 4.21 3.31 -23.11
N ASN A 140 4.57 2.08 -22.74
CA ASN A 140 3.95 1.38 -21.61
C ASN A 140 4.96 0.72 -20.65
N CYS A 141 6.25 0.77 -20.98
CA CYS A 141 7.34 0.26 -20.15
C CYS A 141 8.21 1.40 -19.60
N LYS A 142 8.71 1.23 -18.37
CA LYS A 142 9.60 2.17 -17.68
C LYS A 142 10.63 1.40 -16.84
N PRO A 143 11.81 1.98 -16.56
CA PRO A 143 12.74 1.39 -15.61
C PRO A 143 12.11 1.27 -14.21
N MET A 144 12.27 0.14 -13.53
CA MET A 144 11.70 -0.09 -12.19
C MET A 144 12.19 0.94 -11.16
N ARG A 145 13.43 1.45 -11.32
CA ARG A 145 14.01 2.47 -10.44
C ARG A 145 13.19 3.76 -10.34
N VAL A 146 12.26 4.00 -11.26
CA VAL A 146 11.40 5.19 -11.25
C VAL A 146 10.07 4.95 -10.52
N VAL A 147 9.81 3.74 -10.04
CA VAL A 147 8.68 3.42 -9.14
C VAL A 147 9.12 3.70 -7.71
N GLU A 148 9.35 4.98 -7.39
CA GLU A 148 9.80 5.40 -6.07
C GLU A 148 9.33 6.83 -5.74
N GLY A 149 9.55 7.25 -4.50
CA GLY A 149 9.06 8.48 -3.91
C GLY A 149 9.48 9.77 -4.60
N GLY A 150 10.72 9.87 -5.06
CA GLY A 150 11.25 10.99 -5.82
C GLY A 150 10.60 11.18 -7.20
N HIS A 151 9.98 10.13 -7.73
CA HIS A 151 9.12 10.19 -8.92
C HIS A 151 7.66 10.51 -8.58
N ILE A 152 7.16 10.08 -7.42
CA ILE A 152 5.81 10.45 -6.92
C ILE A 152 5.76 11.92 -6.49
N LYS A 153 6.80 12.44 -5.83
CA LYS A 153 6.97 13.84 -5.40
C LYS A 153 5.90 14.36 -4.45
N ARG A 154 5.25 13.47 -3.69
CA ARG A 154 4.17 13.83 -2.75
C ARG A 154 4.38 13.13 -1.41
N PRO A 155 4.35 13.87 -0.27
CA PRO A 155 4.31 13.26 1.05
C PRO A 155 3.07 12.37 1.23
N PRO A 156 3.13 11.31 2.05
CA PRO A 156 4.29 10.87 2.82
C PRO A 156 5.28 10.01 2.00
N LEU A 157 5.01 9.78 0.71
CA LEU A 157 5.79 8.85 -0.10
C LEU A 157 7.05 9.46 -0.72
N THR A 158 7.38 10.73 -0.53
CA THR A 158 8.53 11.40 -1.19
C THR A 158 9.87 10.66 -1.05
N ASN A 159 10.08 9.93 0.05
CA ASN A 159 11.31 9.17 0.32
C ASN A 159 11.09 7.64 0.31
N TRP A 160 9.93 7.18 -0.17
CA TRP A 160 9.62 5.76 -0.21
C TRP A 160 10.35 5.08 -1.37
N THR A 161 10.87 3.88 -1.11
CA THR A 161 11.38 2.98 -2.16
C THR A 161 10.72 1.61 -1.96
N PRO A 162 10.27 0.94 -3.04
CA PRO A 162 9.78 -0.44 -2.96
C PRO A 162 10.82 -1.37 -2.33
N ALA A 163 10.38 -2.23 -1.42
CA ALA A 163 11.21 -3.32 -0.88
C ALA A 163 10.87 -4.64 -1.57
N SER A 164 11.87 -5.51 -1.78
CA SER A 164 11.62 -6.88 -2.23
C SER A 164 10.67 -7.60 -1.26
N GLY A 165 9.68 -8.30 -1.80
CA GLY A 165 8.58 -8.93 -1.05
C GLY A 165 7.42 -7.98 -0.69
N GLU A 166 7.54 -6.67 -0.91
CA GLU A 166 6.46 -5.72 -0.63
C GLU A 166 5.27 -5.99 -1.57
N THR A 167 4.07 -6.11 -0.99
CA THR A 167 2.84 -6.15 -1.79
C THR A 167 2.44 -4.73 -2.18
N LEU A 168 2.44 -4.48 -3.48
CA LEU A 168 2.03 -3.23 -4.10
C LEU A 168 0.82 -3.46 -4.99
N TYR A 169 0.09 -2.39 -5.28
CA TYR A 169 -0.97 -2.42 -6.28
C TYR A 169 -0.69 -1.39 -7.36
N PHE A 170 -1.10 -1.71 -8.58
CA PHE A 170 -0.81 -0.93 -9.78
C PHE A 170 -2.08 -0.71 -10.59
N MET A 171 -2.15 0.45 -11.25
CA MET A 171 -3.25 0.83 -12.13
C MET A 171 -2.71 1.84 -13.15
N VAL A 172 -3.41 2.02 -14.26
CA VAL A 172 -3.17 3.14 -15.18
C VAL A 172 -4.45 3.95 -15.33
N SER A 173 -4.34 5.27 -15.36
CA SER A 173 -5.45 6.17 -15.70
C SER A 173 -5.08 7.08 -16.87
N SER A 174 -6.09 7.71 -17.46
CA SER A 174 -5.88 8.94 -18.23
C SER A 174 -5.24 10.03 -17.35
N LEU A 175 -4.86 11.15 -17.95
CA LEU A 175 -4.02 12.16 -17.32
C LEU A 175 -4.62 12.67 -15.99
N ALA A 176 -3.87 12.50 -14.91
CA ALA A 176 -4.31 12.77 -13.53
C ALA A 176 -3.21 13.39 -12.63
N ARG A 177 -1.93 13.35 -13.05
CA ARG A 177 -0.78 13.82 -12.26
C ARG A 177 -0.76 15.34 -12.05
N ALA A 178 -1.20 16.10 -13.06
CA ALA A 178 -1.31 17.56 -13.01
C ALA A 178 -2.76 18.01 -13.20
N GLY A 179 -3.71 17.28 -12.59
CA GLY A 179 -5.13 17.40 -12.89
C GLY A 179 -5.52 16.71 -14.20
N ASN A 180 -6.80 16.82 -14.55
CA ASN A 180 -7.36 16.22 -15.76
C ASN A 180 -7.14 17.13 -16.97
N LEU A 181 -5.98 17.01 -17.61
CA LEU A 181 -5.53 17.91 -18.69
C LEU A 181 -6.37 17.84 -19.98
N ASN A 182 -7.15 16.77 -20.18
CA ASN A 182 -7.93 16.55 -21.40
C ASN A 182 -9.42 16.25 -21.13
N ASN A 183 -9.89 16.44 -19.89
CA ASN A 183 -11.24 16.12 -19.43
C ASN A 183 -11.70 14.67 -19.71
N TYR A 184 -10.80 13.75 -20.04
CA TYR A 184 -11.13 12.37 -20.33
C TYR A 184 -10.91 11.53 -19.07
N GLN A 185 -11.96 10.85 -18.60
CA GLN A 185 -11.92 10.04 -17.38
C GLN A 185 -11.95 8.55 -17.74
N ALA A 186 -10.83 7.87 -17.54
CA ALA A 186 -10.74 6.43 -17.71
C ALA A 186 -9.61 5.86 -16.84
N ARG A 187 -9.78 4.63 -16.40
CA ARG A 187 -8.74 3.85 -15.74
C ARG A 187 -8.79 2.38 -16.13
N THR A 188 -7.78 1.65 -15.71
CA THR A 188 -7.77 0.19 -15.72
C THR A 188 -8.36 -0.38 -14.44
N ASN A 189 -8.52 -1.69 -14.38
CA ASN A 189 -8.58 -2.40 -13.08
C ASN A 189 -7.26 -2.24 -12.32
N VAL A 190 -7.29 -2.60 -11.03
CA VAL A 190 -6.11 -2.62 -10.18
C VAL A 190 -5.50 -4.02 -10.19
N VAL A 191 -4.17 -4.11 -10.25
CA VAL A 191 -3.40 -5.35 -10.24
C VAL A 191 -2.51 -5.40 -9.01
N ARG A 192 -2.59 -6.51 -8.25
CA ARG A 192 -1.68 -6.80 -7.14
C ARG A 192 -0.35 -7.32 -7.68
N VAL A 193 0.76 -6.82 -7.15
CA VAL A 193 2.12 -7.23 -7.49
C VAL A 193 2.93 -7.44 -6.21
N VAL A 194 3.70 -8.52 -6.14
CA VAL A 194 4.75 -8.67 -5.13
C VAL A 194 6.03 -8.16 -5.76
N TRP A 195 6.64 -7.14 -5.16
CA TRP A 195 7.86 -6.53 -5.69
C TRP A 195 9.04 -7.51 -5.58
N PRO A 196 9.86 -7.69 -6.64
CA PRO A 196 10.97 -8.64 -6.65
C PRO A 196 12.18 -8.15 -5.86
#